data_AF-A0A8C3IA74-F1
#
_entry.id   AF-A0A8C3IA74-F1
#
_cell.length_a   1.000
_cell.length_b   1.000
_cell.length_c   1.000
_cell.angle_alpha   90.00
_cell.angle_beta   90.00
_cell.angle_gamma   90.00
#
_symmetry.space_group_name_H-M   'P 1'
#
loop_
_entity.id
_entity.type
_entity.pdbx_description
1 polymer ?
#
loop_
_entity_poly.entity_id
_entity_poly.type
_entity_poly.pdbx_seq_one_letter_code
_entity_poly.pdbx_strand_id
1 'polypeptide(L)'
;MAEVPEGLCPKACHQLKQSEVLASSLVSSVNHALGKLLDIWHQIGIKEEMQLERMQAVKQHIEDLLNEMITEECQLKERIESSIERRKKELTSLRNELSLDPYLAEEGISILQMEKDLRLALDATLKEKNERLEELKQLQQQDEKLCAELFATPYYIPTGSIPSRSQLEELKEHVRMRSDEKKQRLEVFLKLRNEIRQYNEEIGHTPDSTLEKEALSDDEEPFCLTNKNIEALQTLVNKLQLKKESVISTREALKEKVRLLWNRLRWPVEKQEQCKMNIKGSITQEVTKWEEELLRLEELKKENLKGVIGKVRQELDLYWEKCLYSTEQKSAFHPYYDDNFTEDLLNQHDEEVMKMKLLYEKNKALYDGIAKWEATWKQFMELEKKSTNPNRLVNRGGTLLKEERERSKIHKLLTKLGEDLKRSIESWEKEQGCNFLIKGQRFLDYMANQWEQHKLKKEQERLTKKEDSAVLKTPMKRHAGSTTQTPLKTRKLHGVSNLTVLRAASCISLTSTGTAAVARTPIPVCKTPSKSTPPDSLQPARLQEGKENQQPSKSNNQFSYLDFTKDLSKKTSNTSGIFNSTVNENRY
;
A
#
# COMPACT_ATOMS: atom_id res chain seq x y z
N MET A 1 52.86 -87.81 32.57
CA MET A 1 51.51 -87.48 32.06
C MET A 1 51.44 -85.99 31.89
N ALA A 2 51.05 -85.52 30.72
CA ALA A 2 50.64 -84.16 30.41
C ALA A 2 49.61 -84.28 29.30
N GLU A 3 48.49 -83.58 29.39
CA GLU A 3 47.35 -83.77 28.50
C GLU A 3 47.57 -83.07 27.16
N VAL A 4 47.06 -83.68 26.09
CA VAL A 4 47.10 -83.10 24.74
C VAL A 4 45.76 -82.40 24.48
N PRO A 5 45.74 -81.08 24.24
CA PRO A 5 44.51 -80.40 23.81
C PRO A 5 44.14 -80.84 22.39
N GLU A 6 42.99 -81.49 22.24
CA GLU A 6 42.42 -81.80 20.93
C GLU A 6 41.95 -80.50 20.24
N GLY A 7 42.21 -80.35 18.93
CA GLY A 7 41.77 -79.18 18.16
C GLY A 7 42.79 -78.61 17.15
N LEU A 8 44.04 -79.09 17.13
CA LEU A 8 45.06 -78.58 16.21
C LEU A 8 44.78 -78.96 14.74
N CYS A 9 44.56 -77.93 13.91
CA CYS A 9 44.43 -78.04 12.45
C CYS A 9 45.60 -78.82 11.82
N PRO A 10 45.37 -79.73 10.84
CA PRO A 10 46.41 -80.61 10.28
C PRO A 10 47.68 -79.89 9.79
N LYS A 11 47.56 -78.65 9.31
CA LYS A 11 48.70 -77.82 8.89
C LYS A 11 49.63 -77.45 10.05
N ALA A 12 49.07 -77.13 11.22
CA ALA A 12 49.85 -76.81 12.42
C ALA A 12 50.59 -78.05 12.97
N CYS A 13 49.91 -79.21 12.99
CA CYS A 13 50.55 -80.48 13.36
C CYS A 13 51.69 -80.86 12.41
N HIS A 14 51.57 -80.56 11.10
CA HIS A 14 52.65 -80.78 10.14
C HIS A 14 53.83 -79.81 10.32
N GLN A 15 53.56 -78.55 10.68
CA GLN A 15 54.60 -77.54 10.94
C GLN A 15 55.38 -77.84 12.24
N LEU A 16 54.70 -78.25 13.32
CA LEU A 16 55.34 -78.71 14.56
C LEU A 16 56.33 -79.85 14.29
N LYS A 17 55.89 -80.88 13.56
CA LYS A 17 56.74 -82.00 13.11
C LYS A 17 57.92 -81.57 12.24
N GLN A 18 57.77 -80.52 11.44
CA GLN A 18 58.89 -79.95 10.67
C GLN A 18 59.92 -79.25 11.58
N SER A 19 59.48 -78.48 12.58
CA SER A 19 60.39 -77.89 13.57
C SER A 19 61.08 -78.92 14.46
N GLU A 20 60.40 -79.99 14.87
CA GLU A 20 60.98 -81.12 15.61
C GLU A 20 62.06 -81.85 14.80
N VAL A 21 61.83 -82.07 13.49
CA VAL A 21 62.82 -82.65 12.56
C VAL A 21 64.02 -81.72 12.36
N LEU A 22 63.81 -80.40 12.27
CA LEU A 22 64.91 -79.42 12.16
C LEU A 22 65.75 -79.38 13.45
N ALA A 23 65.14 -79.41 14.64
CA ALA A 23 65.85 -79.49 15.91
C ALA A 23 66.69 -80.79 16.00
N SER A 24 66.11 -81.92 15.59
CA SER A 24 66.81 -83.23 15.53
C SER A 24 68.00 -83.21 14.56
N SER A 25 67.85 -82.53 13.43
CA SER A 25 68.93 -82.32 12.44
C SER A 25 70.04 -81.42 13.00
N LEU A 26 69.70 -80.36 13.74
CA LEU A 26 70.67 -79.46 14.38
C LEU A 26 71.54 -80.22 15.41
N VAL A 27 70.91 -80.98 16.31
CA VAL A 27 71.62 -81.83 17.28
C VAL A 27 72.57 -82.81 16.58
N SER A 28 72.12 -83.43 15.50
CA SER A 28 72.94 -84.34 14.68
C SER A 28 74.14 -83.63 14.05
N SER A 29 73.96 -82.40 13.55
CA SER A 29 75.03 -81.59 12.97
C SER A 29 76.05 -81.13 14.01
N VAL A 30 75.60 -80.75 15.22
CA VAL A 30 76.48 -80.39 16.34
C VAL A 30 77.31 -81.61 16.77
N ASN A 31 76.68 -82.77 16.99
CA ASN A 31 77.39 -83.99 17.36
C ASN A 31 78.44 -84.40 16.31
N HIS A 32 78.14 -84.26 15.02
CA HIS A 32 79.10 -84.53 13.94
C HIS A 32 80.28 -83.54 13.91
N ALA A 33 80.04 -82.26 14.24
CA ALA A 33 81.09 -81.25 14.35
C ALA A 33 81.98 -81.48 15.59
N LEU A 34 81.39 -81.84 16.74
CA LEU A 34 82.12 -82.16 17.96
C LEU A 34 82.98 -83.41 17.81
N GLY A 35 82.46 -84.47 17.15
CA GLY A 35 83.25 -85.66 16.81
C GLY A 35 84.49 -85.32 15.98
N LYS A 36 84.32 -84.53 14.91
CA LYS A 36 85.43 -84.05 14.08
C LYS A 36 86.46 -83.21 14.85
N LEU A 37 86.02 -82.37 15.80
CA LEU A 37 86.94 -81.61 16.66
C LEU A 37 87.77 -82.54 17.55
N LEU A 38 87.15 -83.56 18.15
CA LEU A 38 87.86 -84.60 18.90
C LEU A 38 88.86 -85.35 18.02
N ASP A 39 88.46 -85.82 16.84
CA ASP A 39 89.35 -86.51 15.88
C ASP A 39 90.59 -85.66 15.55
N ILE A 40 90.40 -84.35 15.33
CA ILE A 40 91.48 -83.40 15.05
C ILE A 40 92.38 -83.20 16.28
N TRP A 41 91.82 -83.07 17.48
CA TRP A 41 92.60 -82.88 18.71
C TRP A 41 93.43 -84.11 19.08
N HIS A 42 92.92 -85.33 18.81
CA HIS A 42 93.68 -86.57 18.92
C HIS A 42 94.84 -86.61 17.91
N GLN A 43 94.61 -86.23 16.65
CA GLN A 43 95.66 -86.17 15.61
C GLN A 43 96.76 -85.13 15.92
N ILE A 44 96.43 -84.03 16.61
CA ILE A 44 97.39 -83.01 17.05
C ILE A 44 98.13 -83.40 18.34
N GLY A 45 97.61 -84.37 19.11
CA GLY A 45 98.19 -84.79 20.40
C GLY A 45 97.90 -83.83 21.56
N ILE A 46 96.73 -83.17 21.55
CA ILE A 46 96.33 -82.23 22.61
C ILE A 46 95.93 -83.01 23.87
N LYS A 47 96.47 -82.63 25.03
CA LYS A 47 96.10 -83.20 26.33
C LYS A 47 94.60 -83.11 26.61
N GLU A 48 94.04 -84.14 27.24
CA GLU A 48 92.63 -84.22 27.63
C GLU A 48 92.14 -83.00 28.42
N GLU A 49 92.97 -82.47 29.33
CA GLU A 49 92.73 -81.22 30.09
C GLU A 49 92.36 -80.04 29.17
N MET A 50 93.17 -79.80 28.13
CA MET A 50 92.96 -78.71 27.16
C MET A 50 91.86 -79.04 26.12
N GLN A 51 91.58 -80.32 25.88
CA GLN A 51 90.40 -80.72 25.09
C GLN A 51 89.11 -80.42 25.85
N LEU A 52 89.09 -80.67 27.16
CA LEU A 52 87.95 -80.37 28.04
C LEU A 52 87.70 -78.87 28.16
N GLU A 53 88.73 -78.04 28.34
CA GLU A 53 88.61 -76.58 28.33
C GLU A 53 87.97 -76.07 27.03
N ARG A 54 88.44 -76.57 25.87
CA ARG A 54 87.91 -76.18 24.55
C ARG A 54 86.48 -76.68 24.34
N MET A 55 86.17 -77.89 24.79
CA MET A 55 84.81 -78.43 24.76
C MET A 55 83.85 -77.62 25.64
N GLN A 56 84.31 -77.20 26.83
CA GLN A 56 83.54 -76.33 27.73
C GLN A 56 83.31 -74.93 27.14
N ALA A 57 84.27 -74.36 26.41
CA ALA A 57 84.08 -73.10 25.69
C ALA A 57 83.05 -73.23 24.55
N VAL A 58 83.10 -74.31 23.77
CA VAL A 58 82.08 -74.59 22.72
C VAL A 58 80.70 -74.82 23.34
N LYS A 59 80.62 -75.56 24.45
CA LYS A 59 79.39 -75.75 25.22
C LYS A 59 78.84 -74.39 25.69
N GLN A 60 79.67 -73.55 26.30
CA GLN A 60 79.26 -72.24 26.81
C GLN A 60 78.66 -71.37 25.70
N HIS A 61 79.31 -71.27 24.54
CA HIS A 61 78.78 -70.49 23.41
C HIS A 61 77.45 -71.02 22.86
N ILE A 62 77.18 -72.32 22.95
CA ILE A 62 75.89 -72.90 22.56
C ILE A 62 74.82 -72.62 23.63
N GLU A 63 75.16 -72.75 24.92
CA GLU A 63 74.26 -72.42 26.03
C GLU A 63 73.92 -70.92 26.06
N ASP A 64 74.90 -70.03 25.88
CA ASP A 64 74.72 -68.58 25.81
C ASP A 64 73.74 -68.19 24.70
N LEU A 65 73.93 -68.70 23.48
CA LEU A 65 73.07 -68.41 22.33
C LEU A 65 71.64 -68.95 22.53
N LEU A 66 71.48 -70.17 23.06
CA LEU A 66 70.16 -70.72 23.34
C LEU A 66 69.45 -69.94 24.45
N ASN A 67 70.17 -69.51 25.49
CA ASN A 67 69.63 -68.66 26.56
C ASN A 67 69.24 -67.27 26.03
N GLU A 68 70.01 -66.67 25.12
CA GLU A 68 69.66 -65.42 24.42
C GLU A 68 68.37 -65.58 23.61
N MET A 69 68.29 -66.61 22.75
CA MET A 69 67.09 -66.91 21.94
C MET A 69 65.84 -67.14 22.80
N ILE A 70 65.96 -67.91 23.90
CA ILE A 70 64.86 -68.14 24.84
C ILE A 70 64.46 -66.83 25.54
N THR A 71 65.45 -66.00 25.92
CA THR A 71 65.20 -64.70 26.57
C THR A 71 64.47 -63.73 25.63
N GLU A 72 64.84 -63.65 24.35
CA GLU A 72 64.13 -62.82 23.37
C GLU A 72 62.65 -63.22 23.21
N GLU A 73 62.37 -64.53 23.15
CA GLU A 73 61.01 -65.07 23.00
C GLU A 73 60.18 -64.95 24.29
N CYS A 74 60.78 -65.14 25.46
CA CYS A 74 60.15 -64.82 26.75
C CYS A 74 59.77 -63.34 26.83
N GLN A 75 60.70 -62.44 26.50
CA GLN A 75 60.42 -61.00 26.44
C GLN A 75 59.40 -60.64 25.35
N LEU A 76 59.34 -61.39 24.24
CA LEU A 76 58.28 -61.21 23.22
C LEU A 76 56.91 -61.58 23.78
N LYS A 77 56.79 -62.74 24.46
CA LYS A 77 55.56 -63.16 25.14
C LYS A 77 55.09 -62.12 26.15
N GLU A 78 55.96 -61.69 27.07
CA GLU A 78 55.65 -60.70 28.11
C GLU A 78 55.19 -59.35 27.52
N ARG A 79 55.81 -58.90 26.43
CA ARG A 79 55.38 -57.68 25.70
C ARG A 79 53.98 -57.83 25.10
N ILE A 80 53.64 -58.98 24.54
CA ILE A 80 52.31 -59.22 23.96
C ILE A 80 51.25 -59.34 25.08
N GLU A 81 51.54 -60.06 26.16
CA GLU A 81 50.66 -60.17 27.33
C GLU A 81 50.40 -58.79 27.98
N SER A 82 51.45 -57.96 28.13
CA SER A 82 51.33 -56.57 28.57
C SER A 82 50.51 -55.70 27.61
N SER A 83 50.63 -55.92 26.28
CA SER A 83 49.80 -55.23 25.28
C SER A 83 48.32 -55.64 25.40
N ILE A 84 48.04 -56.93 25.60
CA ILE A 84 46.70 -57.46 25.82
C ILE A 84 46.06 -56.87 27.07
N GLU A 85 46.76 -56.85 28.20
CA GLU A 85 46.26 -56.23 29.43
C GLU A 85 45.92 -54.75 29.23
N ARG A 86 46.83 -54.00 28.60
CA ARG A 86 46.64 -52.57 28.33
C ARG A 86 45.44 -52.35 27.39
N ARG A 87 45.34 -53.08 26.28
CA ARG A 87 44.21 -52.99 25.34
C ARG A 87 42.88 -53.41 25.98
N LYS A 88 42.86 -54.43 26.85
CA LYS A 88 41.65 -54.81 27.61
C LYS A 88 41.19 -53.67 28.51
N LYS A 89 42.10 -52.99 29.21
CA LYS A 89 41.80 -51.82 30.06
C LYS A 89 41.30 -50.64 29.23
N GLU A 90 41.98 -50.31 28.12
CA GLU A 90 41.58 -49.26 27.16
C GLU A 90 40.19 -49.52 26.57
N LEU A 91 39.95 -50.73 26.05
CA LEU A 91 38.67 -51.14 25.44
C LEU A 91 37.51 -51.16 26.45
N THR A 92 37.78 -51.55 27.70
CA THR A 92 36.76 -51.53 28.77
C THR A 92 36.37 -50.11 29.14
N SER A 93 37.34 -49.19 29.31
CA SER A 93 37.05 -47.76 29.53
C SER A 93 36.22 -47.19 28.39
N LEU A 94 36.65 -47.42 27.15
CA LEU A 94 36.02 -46.86 25.97
C LEU A 94 34.60 -47.39 25.72
N ARG A 95 34.33 -48.68 26.00
CA ARG A 95 32.98 -49.24 25.93
C ARG A 95 32.07 -48.70 27.03
N ASN A 96 32.59 -48.51 28.24
CA ASN A 96 31.85 -47.85 29.33
C ASN A 96 31.49 -46.39 28.96
N GLU A 97 32.45 -45.62 28.40
CA GLU A 97 32.20 -44.25 27.92
C GLU A 97 31.11 -44.19 26.82
N LEU A 98 31.03 -45.21 25.97
CA LEU A 98 30.03 -45.31 24.89
C LEU A 98 28.70 -45.94 25.31
N SER A 99 28.60 -46.41 26.56
CA SER A 99 27.48 -47.24 27.07
C SER A 99 27.22 -48.48 26.22
N LEU A 100 28.28 -49.22 25.90
CA LEU A 100 28.25 -50.49 25.16
C LEU A 100 28.50 -51.68 26.10
N ASP A 101 27.96 -52.85 25.74
CA ASP A 101 28.18 -54.10 26.48
C ASP A 101 29.68 -54.44 26.62
N PRO A 102 30.12 -55.12 27.71
CA PRO A 102 31.49 -55.58 27.87
C PRO A 102 31.99 -56.41 26.67
N TYR A 103 33.27 -56.26 26.32
CA TYR A 103 33.87 -57.08 25.27
C TYR A 103 34.12 -58.51 25.77
N LEU A 104 33.33 -59.46 25.26
CA LEU A 104 33.55 -60.89 25.46
C LEU A 104 34.65 -61.36 24.50
N ALA A 105 35.75 -61.85 25.05
CA ALA A 105 36.84 -62.45 24.27
C ALA A 105 36.60 -63.96 24.13
N GLU A 106 36.94 -64.52 22.97
CA GLU A 106 36.81 -65.95 22.71
C GLU A 106 37.84 -66.75 23.52
N GLU A 107 37.41 -67.82 24.19
CA GLU A 107 38.27 -68.66 25.02
C GLU A 107 39.09 -69.64 24.16
N GLY A 108 40.31 -69.96 24.59
CA GLY A 108 41.20 -70.92 23.91
C GLY A 108 41.96 -70.38 22.69
N ILE A 109 41.73 -69.15 22.24
CA ILE A 109 42.52 -68.55 21.15
C ILE A 109 43.95 -68.20 21.56
N SER A 110 44.88 -68.15 20.60
CA SER A 110 46.29 -67.87 20.88
C SER A 110 46.53 -66.41 21.30
N ILE A 111 47.59 -66.18 22.09
CA ILE A 111 47.96 -64.85 22.60
C ILE A 111 48.12 -63.83 21.46
N LEU A 112 48.74 -64.21 20.33
CA LEU A 112 48.87 -63.35 19.15
C LEU A 112 47.52 -63.01 18.48
N GLN A 113 46.57 -63.95 18.46
CA GLN A 113 45.24 -63.71 17.90
C GLN A 113 44.39 -62.83 18.84
N MET A 114 44.48 -63.05 20.16
CA MET A 114 43.88 -62.21 21.20
C MET A 114 44.35 -60.75 21.11
N GLU A 115 45.66 -60.48 20.92
CA GLU A 115 46.18 -59.10 20.76
C GLU A 115 45.58 -58.41 19.52
N LYS A 116 45.57 -59.14 18.39
CA LYS A 116 45.04 -58.67 17.11
C LYS A 116 43.54 -58.35 17.20
N ASP A 117 42.76 -59.21 17.84
CA ASP A 117 41.30 -59.07 17.89
C ASP A 117 40.89 -57.97 18.89
N LEU A 118 41.62 -57.82 20.00
CA LEU A 118 41.50 -56.66 20.89
C LEU A 118 41.88 -55.35 20.19
N ARG A 119 42.90 -55.36 19.34
CA ARG A 119 43.29 -54.19 18.51
C ARG A 119 42.16 -53.83 17.55
N LEU A 120 41.64 -54.80 16.77
CA LEU A 120 40.52 -54.58 15.84
C LEU A 120 39.24 -54.11 16.57
N ALA A 121 38.94 -54.66 17.74
CA ALA A 121 37.81 -54.23 18.56
C ALA A 121 37.99 -52.80 19.10
N LEU A 122 39.20 -52.43 19.52
CA LEU A 122 39.54 -51.07 19.95
C LEU A 122 39.45 -50.07 18.79
N ASP A 123 40.02 -50.40 17.63
CA ASP A 123 39.98 -49.56 16.43
C ASP A 123 38.53 -49.31 15.97
N ALA A 124 37.69 -50.35 15.98
CA ALA A 124 36.26 -50.22 15.65
C ALA A 124 35.49 -49.39 16.69
N THR A 125 35.80 -49.54 17.98
CA THR A 125 35.14 -48.80 19.06
C THR A 125 35.57 -47.31 19.07
N LEU A 126 36.84 -47.02 18.76
CA LEU A 126 37.36 -45.66 18.55
C LEU A 126 36.72 -45.00 17.33
N LYS A 127 36.53 -45.76 16.25
CA LYS A 127 35.81 -45.29 15.06
C LYS A 127 34.37 -44.87 15.41
N GLU A 128 33.62 -45.70 16.15
CA GLU A 128 32.26 -45.32 16.57
C GLU A 128 32.26 -44.05 17.45
N LYS A 129 33.20 -43.91 18.40
CA LYS A 129 33.34 -42.69 19.21
C LYS A 129 33.51 -41.44 18.33
N ASN A 130 34.37 -41.52 17.33
CA ASN A 130 34.63 -40.39 16.42
C ASN A 130 33.41 -40.10 15.52
N GLU A 131 32.72 -41.13 15.03
CA GLU A 131 31.48 -40.98 14.25
C GLU A 131 30.37 -40.30 15.07
N ARG A 132 30.11 -40.75 16.32
CA ARG A 132 29.10 -40.14 17.20
C ARG A 132 29.41 -38.68 17.55
N LEU A 133 30.69 -38.31 17.70
CA LEU A 133 31.11 -36.94 18.04
C LEU A 133 31.04 -35.99 16.84
N GLU A 134 31.35 -36.46 15.62
CA GLU A 134 31.18 -35.65 14.41
C GLU A 134 29.70 -35.53 14.02
N GLU A 135 28.90 -36.59 14.20
CA GLU A 135 27.43 -36.57 14.04
C GLU A 135 26.80 -35.54 14.99
N LEU A 136 27.19 -35.53 16.27
CA LEU A 136 26.77 -34.53 17.26
C LEU A 136 27.09 -33.10 16.80
N LYS A 137 28.36 -32.85 16.42
CA LYS A 137 28.85 -31.53 16.01
C LYS A 137 28.10 -30.99 14.79
N GLN A 138 27.83 -31.84 13.80
CA GLN A 138 27.08 -31.45 12.60
C GLN A 138 25.60 -31.15 12.90
N LEU A 139 24.98 -31.90 13.81
CA LEU A 139 23.60 -31.66 14.24
C LEU A 139 23.49 -30.41 15.12
N GLN A 140 24.41 -30.18 16.04
CA GLN A 140 24.46 -28.95 16.86
C GLN A 140 24.62 -27.70 15.98
N GLN A 141 25.53 -27.71 15.00
CA GLN A 141 25.68 -26.58 14.07
C GLN A 141 24.43 -26.30 13.21
N GLN A 142 23.65 -27.34 12.88
CA GLN A 142 22.36 -27.18 12.20
C GLN A 142 21.29 -26.63 13.13
N ASP A 143 21.22 -27.12 14.36
CA ASP A 143 20.25 -26.68 15.36
C ASP A 143 20.51 -25.24 15.82
N GLU A 144 21.76 -24.89 16.14
CA GLU A 144 22.16 -23.52 16.49
C GLU A 144 21.74 -22.52 15.40
N LYS A 145 21.95 -22.86 14.12
CA LYS A 145 21.52 -22.03 13.00
C LYS A 145 19.99 -21.93 12.91
N LEU A 146 19.27 -23.04 12.96
CA LEU A 146 17.79 -23.05 12.89
C LEU A 146 17.18 -22.28 14.07
N CYS A 147 17.72 -22.46 15.27
CA CYS A 147 17.26 -21.78 16.47
C CYS A 147 17.60 -20.28 16.45
N ALA A 148 18.74 -19.85 15.90
CA ALA A 148 19.02 -18.44 15.65
C ALA A 148 18.01 -17.80 14.67
N GLU A 149 17.70 -18.47 13.56
CA GLU A 149 16.72 -18.01 12.56
C GLU A 149 15.26 -17.99 13.10
N LEU A 150 14.91 -18.92 13.99
CA LEU A 150 13.57 -19.06 14.59
C LEU A 150 13.38 -18.29 15.91
N PHE A 151 14.46 -17.70 16.44
CA PHE A 151 14.55 -17.10 17.78
C PHE A 151 14.14 -18.09 18.90
N ALA A 152 14.70 -19.30 18.84
CA ALA A 152 14.50 -20.38 19.80
C ALA A 152 15.81 -20.71 20.55
N THR A 153 15.71 -21.52 21.61
CA THR A 153 16.86 -22.07 22.34
C THR A 153 17.31 -23.40 21.72
N PRO A 154 18.60 -23.58 21.38
CA PRO A 154 19.14 -24.85 20.92
C PRO A 154 18.96 -26.00 21.92
N TYR A 155 18.97 -27.23 21.42
CA TYR A 155 18.87 -28.46 22.20
C TYR A 155 20.15 -28.74 22.99
N TYR A 156 20.04 -28.83 24.31
CA TYR A 156 21.19 -28.99 25.20
C TYR A 156 21.65 -30.44 25.33
N ILE A 157 22.92 -30.70 25.03
CA ILE A 157 23.63 -31.94 25.34
C ILE A 157 24.85 -31.59 26.21
N PRO A 158 25.10 -32.30 27.33
CA PRO A 158 26.22 -31.99 28.23
C PRO A 158 27.60 -32.04 27.53
N THR A 159 28.36 -30.95 27.67
CA THR A 159 29.71 -30.83 27.11
C THR A 159 30.68 -31.81 27.76
N GLY A 160 31.43 -32.57 26.96
CA GLY A 160 32.48 -33.48 27.41
C GLY A 160 32.07 -34.94 27.57
N SER A 161 30.77 -35.27 27.55
CA SER A 161 30.29 -36.65 27.41
C SER A 161 30.13 -37.06 25.94
N ILE A 162 30.43 -38.32 25.61
CA ILE A 162 30.05 -38.88 24.31
C ILE A 162 28.52 -39.12 24.32
N PRO A 163 27.76 -38.70 23.31
CA PRO A 163 26.33 -38.95 23.30
C PRO A 163 26.00 -40.43 23.05
N SER A 164 24.90 -40.88 23.66
CA SER A 164 24.26 -42.14 23.32
C SER A 164 23.58 -42.07 21.94
N ARG A 165 23.30 -43.23 21.34
CA ARG A 165 22.52 -43.28 20.08
C ARG A 165 21.11 -42.70 20.23
N SER A 166 20.49 -42.78 21.43
CA SER A 166 19.19 -42.15 21.70
C SER A 166 19.28 -40.63 21.61
N GLN A 167 20.22 -40.01 22.32
CA GLN A 167 20.39 -38.55 22.34
C GLN A 167 20.73 -37.95 20.96
N LEU A 168 21.45 -38.71 20.11
CA LEU A 168 21.69 -38.32 18.72
C LEU A 168 20.40 -38.36 17.88
N GLU A 169 19.52 -39.34 18.09
CA GLU A 169 18.25 -39.46 17.37
C GLU A 169 17.21 -38.44 17.88
N GLU A 170 17.18 -38.16 19.19
CA GLU A 170 16.41 -37.07 19.80
C GLU A 170 16.81 -35.70 19.23
N LEU A 171 18.11 -35.46 19.04
CA LEU A 171 18.61 -34.24 18.41
C LEU A 171 18.27 -34.17 16.91
N LYS A 172 18.33 -35.28 16.15
CA LYS A 172 17.86 -35.32 14.75
C LYS A 172 16.37 -34.99 14.65
N GLU A 173 15.56 -35.55 15.55
CA GLU A 173 14.13 -35.25 15.61
C GLU A 173 13.90 -33.76 15.93
N HIS A 174 14.65 -33.17 16.86
CA HIS A 174 14.60 -31.73 17.13
C HIS A 174 14.95 -30.91 15.88
N VAL A 175 16.08 -31.20 15.22
CA VAL A 175 16.52 -30.52 13.98
C VAL A 175 15.49 -30.67 12.87
N ARG A 176 14.86 -31.84 12.70
CA ARG A 176 13.77 -32.05 11.75
C ARG A 176 12.57 -31.17 12.06
N MET A 177 12.08 -31.22 13.30
CA MET A 177 10.93 -30.43 13.75
C MET A 177 11.17 -28.92 13.60
N ARG A 178 12.39 -28.43 13.88
CA ARG A 178 12.78 -27.03 13.62
C ARG A 178 12.86 -26.70 12.12
N SER A 179 13.39 -27.62 11.31
CA SER A 179 13.44 -27.45 9.85
C SER A 179 12.02 -27.32 9.26
N ASP A 180 11.08 -28.15 9.72
CA ASP A 180 9.70 -28.14 9.25
C ASP A 180 8.90 -26.95 9.82
N GLU A 181 9.10 -26.57 11.08
CA GLU A 181 8.58 -25.34 11.66
C GLU A 181 9.03 -24.10 10.86
N LYS A 182 10.32 -24.02 10.48
CA LYS A 182 10.83 -22.93 9.63
C LYS A 182 10.14 -22.89 8.26
N LYS A 183 9.96 -24.04 7.60
CA LYS A 183 9.26 -24.12 6.30
C LYS A 183 7.82 -23.61 6.42
N GLN A 184 7.08 -24.07 7.44
CA GLN A 184 5.69 -23.68 7.68
C GLN A 184 5.58 -22.18 8.01
N ARG A 185 6.43 -21.64 8.88
CA ARG A 185 6.47 -20.20 9.20
C ARG A 185 6.79 -19.35 7.95
N LEU A 186 7.72 -19.80 7.10
CA LEU A 186 8.08 -19.12 5.85
C LEU A 186 6.93 -19.13 4.83
N GLU A 187 6.23 -20.26 4.66
CA GLU A 187 5.06 -20.34 3.77
C GLU A 187 3.95 -19.39 4.21
N VAL A 188 3.63 -19.37 5.52
CA VAL A 188 2.64 -18.45 6.09
C VAL A 188 3.09 -16.99 5.92
N PHE A 189 4.37 -16.67 6.16
CA PHE A 189 4.91 -15.33 5.93
C PHE A 189 4.78 -14.89 4.46
N LEU A 190 5.19 -15.73 3.50
CA LEU A 190 5.11 -15.39 2.07
C LEU A 190 3.67 -15.20 1.59
N LYS A 191 2.73 -16.00 2.11
CA LYS A 191 1.29 -15.80 1.88
C LYS A 191 0.82 -14.45 2.41
N LEU A 192 1.09 -14.13 3.67
CA LEU A 192 0.70 -12.85 4.29
C LEU A 192 1.35 -11.66 3.58
N ARG A 193 2.63 -11.74 3.20
CA ARG A 193 3.36 -10.71 2.42
C ARG A 193 2.66 -10.40 1.10
N ASN A 194 2.18 -11.43 0.40
CA ASN A 194 1.45 -11.27 -0.86
C ASN A 194 0.03 -10.70 -0.64
N GLU A 195 -0.70 -11.14 0.39
CA GLU A 195 -2.01 -10.57 0.76
C GLU A 195 -1.89 -9.08 1.13
N ILE A 196 -0.90 -8.71 1.95
CA ILE A 196 -0.61 -7.31 2.30
C ILE A 196 -0.29 -6.48 1.05
N ARG A 197 0.56 -6.99 0.15
CA ARG A 197 0.89 -6.30 -1.11
C ARG A 197 -0.37 -6.06 -1.96
N GLN A 198 -1.20 -7.08 -2.15
CA GLN A 198 -2.46 -6.97 -2.88
C GLN A 198 -3.41 -5.94 -2.25
N TYR A 199 -3.63 -5.98 -0.93
CA TYR A 199 -4.48 -4.99 -0.25
C TYR A 199 -3.93 -3.57 -0.39
N ASN A 200 -2.61 -3.38 -0.30
CA ASN A 200 -1.99 -2.07 -0.45
C ASN A 200 -2.14 -1.51 -1.88
N GLU A 201 -1.99 -2.35 -2.91
CA GLU A 201 -2.22 -1.99 -4.31
C GLU A 201 -3.70 -1.66 -4.59
N GLU A 202 -4.63 -2.54 -4.17
CA GLU A 202 -6.07 -2.36 -4.40
C GLU A 202 -6.64 -1.12 -3.69
N ILE A 203 -6.33 -0.94 -2.40
CA ILE A 203 -6.82 0.20 -1.60
C ILE A 203 -6.06 1.47 -2.01
N GLY A 204 -4.79 1.35 -2.40
CA GLY A 204 -3.87 2.48 -2.60
C GLY A 204 -3.22 2.96 -1.31
N HIS A 205 -2.92 2.02 -0.40
CA HIS A 205 -2.32 2.33 0.89
C HIS A 205 -0.79 2.28 0.82
N THR A 206 -0.15 3.38 1.17
CA THR A 206 1.30 3.44 1.40
C THR A 206 1.64 2.83 2.77
N PRO A 207 2.55 1.85 2.87
CA PRO A 207 3.04 1.32 4.14
C PRO A 207 3.49 2.41 5.12
N ASP A 208 2.96 2.40 6.34
CA ASP A 208 3.29 3.40 7.37
C ASP A 208 4.11 2.81 8.52
N SER A 209 3.78 1.60 8.98
CA SER A 209 4.50 0.88 10.04
C SER A 209 5.92 0.46 9.63
N THR A 210 6.82 0.33 10.60
CA THR A 210 8.14 -0.29 10.38
C THR A 210 8.00 -1.76 10.00
N LEU A 211 7.12 -2.50 10.67
CA LEU A 211 6.81 -3.91 10.40
C LEU A 211 6.32 -4.12 8.96
N GLU A 212 5.50 -3.21 8.44
CA GLU A 212 5.01 -3.27 7.05
C GLU A 212 6.14 -3.08 6.05
N LYS A 213 7.07 -2.16 6.33
CA LYS A 213 8.22 -1.88 5.47
C LYS A 213 9.20 -3.05 5.49
N GLU A 214 9.57 -3.53 6.67
CA GLU A 214 10.43 -4.71 6.86
C GLU A 214 9.85 -5.97 6.18
N ALA A 215 8.55 -6.22 6.33
CA ALA A 215 7.89 -7.37 5.71
C ALA A 215 7.66 -7.22 4.19
N LEU A 216 7.64 -5.98 3.65
CA LEU A 216 7.47 -5.72 2.21
C LEU A 216 8.79 -5.46 1.48
N SER A 217 9.89 -5.22 2.18
CA SER A 217 11.25 -5.11 1.62
C SER A 217 11.66 -6.35 0.81
N ASP A 218 12.52 -6.12 -0.19
CA ASP A 218 13.21 -7.17 -0.97
C ASP A 218 14.73 -7.16 -0.67
N ASP A 219 15.10 -6.69 0.52
CA ASP A 219 16.48 -6.61 1.01
C ASP A 219 17.06 -8.00 1.36
N GLU A 220 18.38 -8.12 1.37
CA GLU A 220 19.10 -9.40 1.62
C GLU A 220 19.00 -9.89 3.08
N GLU A 221 18.56 -9.06 4.02
CA GLU A 221 18.36 -9.47 5.43
C GLU A 221 17.01 -10.20 5.59
N PRO A 222 17.00 -11.47 6.03
CA PRO A 222 15.77 -12.26 6.10
C PRO A 222 14.87 -11.78 7.24
N PHE A 223 13.61 -11.44 6.90
CA PHE A 223 12.57 -11.05 7.86
C PHE A 223 12.47 -12.04 9.03
N CYS A 224 12.42 -11.53 10.26
CA CYS A 224 12.47 -12.34 11.46
C CYS A 224 11.20 -13.19 11.64
N LEU A 225 11.27 -14.49 11.33
CA LEU A 225 10.16 -15.46 11.36
C LEU A 225 9.73 -15.87 12.79
N THR A 226 9.55 -14.92 13.70
CA THR A 226 9.01 -15.17 15.05
C THR A 226 7.48 -15.29 15.02
N ASN A 227 6.91 -16.08 15.93
CA ASN A 227 5.44 -16.20 16.04
C ASN A 227 4.78 -14.83 16.26
N LYS A 228 5.37 -13.97 17.10
CA LYS A 228 4.88 -12.61 17.35
C LYS A 228 4.82 -11.75 16.08
N ASN A 229 5.82 -11.87 15.20
CA ASN A 229 5.83 -11.15 13.93
C ASN A 229 4.76 -11.69 12.97
N ILE A 230 4.55 -13.00 12.92
CA ILE A 230 3.51 -13.63 12.10
C ILE A 230 2.11 -13.24 12.61
N GLU A 231 1.87 -13.27 13.93
CA GLU A 231 0.64 -12.79 14.59
C GLU A 231 0.39 -11.30 14.30
N ALA A 232 1.43 -10.47 14.30
CA ALA A 232 1.34 -9.06 13.96
C ALA A 232 1.01 -8.83 12.47
N LEU A 233 1.55 -9.63 11.55
CA LEU A 233 1.22 -9.59 10.12
C LEU A 233 -0.21 -10.10 9.84
N GLN A 234 -0.69 -11.12 10.55
CA GLN A 234 -2.10 -11.54 10.50
C GLN A 234 -3.03 -10.42 11.02
N THR A 235 -2.65 -9.77 12.12
CA THR A 235 -3.37 -8.61 12.68
C THR A 235 -3.40 -7.43 11.71
N LEU A 236 -2.32 -7.22 10.96
CA LEU A 236 -2.25 -6.24 9.87
C LEU A 236 -3.19 -6.61 8.71
N VAL A 237 -3.15 -7.84 8.19
CA VAL A 237 -4.07 -8.30 7.12
C VAL A 237 -5.53 -8.03 7.50
N ASN A 238 -5.93 -8.35 8.74
CA ASN A 238 -7.28 -8.06 9.24
C ASN A 238 -7.61 -6.56 9.25
N LYS A 239 -6.67 -5.68 9.64
CA LYS A 239 -6.83 -4.21 9.57
C LYS A 239 -6.96 -3.72 8.12
N LEU A 240 -6.18 -4.28 7.20
CA LEU A 240 -6.23 -3.93 5.77
C LEU A 240 -7.55 -4.36 5.13
N GLN A 241 -8.08 -5.54 5.48
CA GLN A 241 -9.40 -5.99 5.05
C GLN A 241 -10.51 -5.04 5.55
N LEU A 242 -10.53 -4.71 6.85
CA LEU A 242 -11.51 -3.77 7.41
C LEU A 242 -11.40 -2.37 6.75
N LYS A 243 -10.19 -1.92 6.44
CA LYS A 243 -9.94 -0.66 5.70
C LYS A 243 -10.50 -0.75 4.27
N LYS A 244 -10.30 -1.86 3.56
CA LYS A 244 -10.88 -2.12 2.22
C LYS A 244 -12.40 -2.08 2.27
N GLU A 245 -13.03 -2.78 3.21
CA GLU A 245 -14.48 -2.82 3.39
C GLU A 245 -15.05 -1.42 3.66
N SER A 246 -14.41 -0.65 4.56
CA SER A 246 -14.80 0.73 4.85
C SER A 246 -14.69 1.66 3.63
N VAL A 247 -13.60 1.60 2.87
CA VAL A 247 -13.37 2.48 1.71
C VAL A 247 -14.23 2.08 0.51
N ILE A 248 -14.56 0.79 0.34
CA ILE A 248 -15.60 0.35 -0.61
C ILE A 248 -16.97 0.90 -0.19
N SER A 249 -17.33 0.84 1.10
CA SER A 249 -18.61 1.34 1.59
C SER A 249 -18.76 2.86 1.40
N THR A 250 -17.72 3.66 1.58
CA THR A 250 -17.78 5.10 1.27
C THR A 250 -17.89 5.34 -0.23
N ARG A 251 -17.15 4.60 -1.07
CA ARG A 251 -17.23 4.68 -2.54
C ARG A 251 -18.64 4.43 -3.07
N GLU A 252 -19.31 3.37 -2.63
CA GLU A 252 -20.68 3.07 -3.09
C GLU A 252 -21.69 4.08 -2.55
N ALA A 253 -21.52 4.59 -1.32
CA ALA A 253 -22.37 5.67 -0.80
C ALA A 253 -22.21 7.00 -1.58
N LEU A 254 -20.99 7.33 -2.02
CA LEU A 254 -20.72 8.49 -2.88
C LEU A 254 -21.33 8.33 -4.27
N LYS A 255 -21.15 7.15 -4.91
CA LYS A 255 -21.80 6.82 -6.18
C LYS A 255 -23.31 6.96 -6.11
N GLU A 256 -23.95 6.54 -5.01
CA GLU A 256 -25.40 6.69 -4.84
C GLU A 256 -25.82 8.16 -4.70
N LYS A 257 -25.10 8.98 -3.93
CA LYS A 257 -25.34 10.44 -3.88
C LYS A 257 -25.23 11.07 -5.27
N VAL A 258 -24.17 10.74 -6.00
CA VAL A 258 -23.95 11.24 -7.38
C VAL A 258 -25.06 10.77 -8.33
N ARG A 259 -25.50 9.50 -8.25
CA ARG A 259 -26.62 8.97 -9.03
C ARG A 259 -27.93 9.72 -8.74
N LEU A 260 -28.20 10.03 -7.47
CA LEU A 260 -29.38 10.82 -7.06
C LEU A 260 -29.32 12.26 -7.60
N LEU A 261 -28.14 12.89 -7.62
CA LEU A 261 -27.96 14.20 -8.25
C LEU A 261 -28.10 14.14 -9.78
N TRP A 262 -27.50 13.16 -10.46
CA TRP A 262 -27.67 12.95 -11.90
C TRP A 262 -29.16 12.78 -12.26
N ASN A 263 -29.93 12.04 -11.47
CA ASN A 263 -31.37 11.90 -11.65
C ASN A 263 -32.12 13.23 -11.47
N ARG A 264 -31.85 13.99 -10.39
CA ARG A 264 -32.52 15.29 -10.13
C ARG A 264 -32.14 16.37 -11.14
N LEU A 265 -30.90 16.39 -11.61
CA LEU A 265 -30.39 17.31 -12.63
C LEU A 265 -30.67 16.84 -14.07
N ARG A 266 -31.25 15.65 -14.26
CA ARG A 266 -31.49 15.00 -15.58
C ARG A 266 -30.21 14.92 -16.43
N TRP A 267 -29.10 14.51 -15.82
CA TRP A 267 -27.78 14.48 -16.45
C TRP A 267 -27.72 13.42 -17.57
N PRO A 268 -27.28 13.77 -18.81
CA PRO A 268 -27.27 12.84 -19.94
C PRO A 268 -26.48 11.56 -19.68
N VAL A 269 -27.03 10.41 -20.08
CA VAL A 269 -26.46 9.07 -19.78
C VAL A 269 -25.06 8.91 -20.36
N GLU A 270 -24.81 9.49 -21.54
CA GLU A 270 -23.52 9.50 -22.22
C GLU A 270 -22.44 10.18 -21.35
N LYS A 271 -22.82 11.23 -20.61
CA LYS A 271 -21.93 11.92 -19.65
C LYS A 271 -21.78 11.16 -18.34
N GLN A 272 -22.79 10.39 -17.91
CA GLN A 272 -22.68 9.49 -16.76
C GLN A 272 -21.66 8.37 -17.05
N GLU A 273 -21.73 7.74 -18.23
CA GLU A 273 -20.75 6.74 -18.64
C GLU A 273 -19.36 7.36 -18.85
N GLN A 274 -19.25 8.53 -19.48
CA GLN A 274 -17.96 9.22 -19.62
C GLN A 274 -17.32 9.53 -18.25
N CYS A 275 -18.12 9.93 -17.24
CA CYS A 275 -17.64 10.12 -15.88
C CYS A 275 -17.08 8.80 -15.30
N LYS A 276 -17.86 7.72 -15.32
CA LYS A 276 -17.44 6.38 -14.85
C LYS A 276 -16.13 5.92 -15.53
N MET A 277 -15.97 6.15 -16.83
CA MET A 277 -14.78 5.73 -17.59
C MET A 277 -13.52 6.54 -17.27
N ASN A 278 -13.66 7.76 -16.75
CA ASN A 278 -12.55 8.60 -16.27
C ASN A 278 -12.13 8.27 -14.83
N ILE A 279 -13.05 7.71 -14.03
CA ILE A 279 -12.77 7.30 -12.66
C ILE A 279 -12.10 5.91 -12.66
N LYS A 280 -10.77 5.94 -12.59
CA LYS A 280 -9.87 4.79 -12.51
C LYS A 280 -8.75 5.08 -11.50
N GLY A 281 -8.27 4.04 -10.83
CA GLY A 281 -7.16 4.11 -9.87
C GLY A 281 -7.26 2.97 -8.86
N SER A 282 -6.60 3.13 -7.72
CA SER A 282 -6.93 2.35 -6.51
C SER A 282 -8.27 2.80 -5.93
N ILE A 283 -8.88 2.01 -5.03
CA ILE A 283 -10.21 2.31 -4.47
C ILE A 283 -10.22 3.69 -3.78
N THR A 284 -9.15 4.09 -3.09
CA THR A 284 -9.04 5.44 -2.48
C THR A 284 -8.99 6.55 -3.55
N GLN A 285 -8.31 6.33 -4.68
CA GLN A 285 -8.28 7.29 -5.81
C GLN A 285 -9.62 7.35 -6.56
N GLU A 286 -10.41 6.28 -6.54
CA GLU A 286 -11.79 6.33 -7.01
C GLU A 286 -12.67 7.15 -6.06
N VAL A 287 -12.54 6.95 -4.75
CA VAL A 287 -13.29 7.73 -3.73
C VAL A 287 -13.07 9.24 -3.91
N THR A 288 -11.83 9.71 -3.98
CA THR A 288 -11.57 11.16 -4.13
C THR A 288 -12.17 11.73 -5.43
N LYS A 289 -12.14 10.97 -6.53
CA LYS A 289 -12.77 11.39 -7.80
C LYS A 289 -14.30 11.39 -7.75
N TRP A 290 -14.92 10.49 -6.98
CA TRP A 290 -16.37 10.54 -6.72
C TRP A 290 -16.75 11.71 -5.80
N GLU A 291 -15.88 12.12 -4.87
CA GLU A 291 -16.04 13.32 -4.06
C GLU A 291 -15.91 14.60 -4.90
N GLU A 292 -14.92 14.67 -5.80
CA GLU A 292 -14.74 15.76 -6.77
C GLU A 292 -15.96 15.92 -7.70
N GLU A 293 -16.48 14.82 -8.28
CA GLU A 293 -17.70 14.85 -9.10
C GLU A 293 -18.94 15.23 -8.27
N LEU A 294 -19.05 14.76 -7.03
CA LEU A 294 -20.14 15.15 -6.13
C LEU A 294 -20.15 16.66 -5.87
N LEU A 295 -19.01 17.24 -5.47
CA LEU A 295 -18.86 18.69 -5.27
C LEU A 295 -19.17 19.48 -6.55
N ARG A 296 -18.71 18.99 -7.71
CA ARG A 296 -18.99 19.61 -9.03
C ARG A 296 -20.48 19.61 -9.37
N LEU A 297 -21.22 18.56 -8.99
CA LEU A 297 -22.67 18.47 -9.20
C LEU A 297 -23.46 19.28 -8.18
N GLU A 298 -22.99 19.42 -6.94
CA GLU A 298 -23.61 20.25 -5.92
C GLU A 298 -23.49 21.74 -6.23
N GLU A 299 -22.32 22.22 -6.67
CA GLU A 299 -22.18 23.62 -7.14
C GLU A 299 -23.00 23.86 -8.42
N LEU A 300 -23.10 22.87 -9.33
CA LEU A 300 -24.00 22.96 -10.49
C LEU A 300 -25.49 23.00 -10.08
N LYS A 301 -25.91 22.27 -9.02
CA LYS A 301 -27.26 22.40 -8.45
C LYS A 301 -27.49 23.83 -7.96
N LYS A 302 -26.52 24.40 -7.24
CA LYS A 302 -26.54 25.76 -6.68
C LYS A 302 -26.56 26.85 -7.75
N GLU A 303 -25.81 26.69 -8.84
CA GLU A 303 -25.86 27.58 -10.01
C GLU A 303 -27.23 27.53 -10.72
N ASN A 304 -27.79 26.33 -10.90
CA ASN A 304 -29.14 26.18 -11.44
C ASN A 304 -30.20 26.83 -10.52
N LEU A 305 -30.12 26.62 -9.20
CA LEU A 305 -31.00 27.28 -8.23
C LEU A 305 -30.86 28.80 -8.28
N LYS A 306 -29.64 29.35 -8.36
CA LYS A 306 -29.37 30.78 -8.57
C LYS A 306 -30.05 31.31 -9.84
N GLY A 307 -29.97 30.55 -10.94
CA GLY A 307 -30.62 30.89 -12.22
C GLY A 307 -32.15 30.81 -12.20
N VAL A 308 -32.75 30.02 -11.30
CA VAL A 308 -34.20 29.97 -11.08
C VAL A 308 -34.64 31.07 -10.11
N ILE A 309 -34.03 31.17 -8.92
CA ILE A 309 -34.33 32.20 -7.90
C ILE A 309 -34.17 33.60 -8.49
N GLY A 310 -33.17 33.85 -9.34
CA GLY A 310 -33.02 35.13 -10.06
C GLY A 310 -34.21 35.49 -10.95
N LYS A 311 -34.90 34.50 -11.56
CA LYS A 311 -36.12 34.72 -12.34
C LYS A 311 -37.35 34.91 -11.44
N VAL A 312 -37.44 34.17 -10.33
CA VAL A 312 -38.53 34.35 -9.36
C VAL A 312 -38.43 35.72 -8.67
N ARG A 313 -37.22 36.21 -8.37
CA ARG A 313 -36.96 37.60 -7.91
C ARG A 313 -37.42 38.64 -8.94
N GLN A 314 -37.12 38.43 -10.23
CA GLN A 314 -37.61 39.31 -11.31
C GLN A 314 -39.14 39.29 -11.43
N GLU A 315 -39.78 38.14 -11.28
CA GLU A 315 -41.25 38.07 -11.24
C GLU A 315 -41.81 38.77 -10.00
N LEU A 316 -41.19 38.59 -8.84
CA LEU A 316 -41.58 39.24 -7.58
C LEU A 316 -41.50 40.78 -7.69
N ASP A 317 -40.44 41.32 -8.27
CA ASP A 317 -40.33 42.75 -8.56
C ASP A 317 -41.46 43.26 -9.46
N LEU A 318 -41.78 42.54 -10.54
CA LEU A 318 -42.88 42.89 -11.45
C LEU A 318 -44.25 42.86 -10.74
N TYR A 319 -44.48 41.98 -9.76
CA TYR A 319 -45.70 42.00 -8.96
C TYR A 319 -45.70 43.08 -7.87
N TRP A 320 -44.57 43.37 -7.23
CA TRP A 320 -44.44 44.50 -6.31
C TRP A 320 -44.68 45.85 -7.02
N GLU A 321 -44.21 46.01 -8.26
CA GLU A 321 -44.52 47.19 -9.09
C GLU A 321 -46.01 47.28 -9.43
N LYS A 322 -46.63 46.18 -9.89
CA LYS A 322 -48.09 46.11 -10.16
C LYS A 322 -48.94 46.41 -8.93
N CYS A 323 -48.50 45.94 -7.76
CA CYS A 323 -49.18 46.17 -6.48
C CYS A 323 -48.82 47.52 -5.84
N LEU A 324 -47.93 48.31 -6.47
CA LEU A 324 -47.47 49.63 -6.05
C LEU A 324 -46.84 49.66 -4.65
N TYR A 325 -46.04 48.63 -4.31
CA TYR A 325 -45.36 48.50 -3.01
C TYR A 325 -44.36 49.63 -2.74
N SER A 326 -44.14 49.95 -1.46
CA SER A 326 -43.06 50.83 -1.01
C SER A 326 -41.70 50.11 -0.98
N THR A 327 -40.61 50.88 -0.93
CA THR A 327 -39.26 50.34 -0.72
C THR A 327 -39.13 49.62 0.62
N GLU A 328 -39.75 50.16 1.67
CA GLU A 328 -39.82 49.56 3.01
C GLU A 328 -40.54 48.20 2.99
N GLN A 329 -41.68 48.12 2.29
CA GLN A 329 -42.44 46.87 2.10
C GLN A 329 -41.66 45.81 1.31
N LYS A 330 -40.84 46.21 0.32
CA LYS A 330 -39.89 45.30 -0.35
C LYS A 330 -38.82 44.81 0.64
N SER A 331 -38.19 45.72 1.40
CA SER A 331 -37.11 45.37 2.32
C SER A 331 -37.52 44.46 3.48
N ALA A 332 -38.81 44.42 3.83
CA ALA A 332 -39.34 43.49 4.83
C ALA A 332 -39.19 42.00 4.42
N PHE A 333 -39.17 41.68 3.12
CA PHE A 333 -38.93 40.33 2.63
C PHE A 333 -37.42 40.03 2.54
N HIS A 334 -36.80 39.84 3.71
CA HIS A 334 -35.37 39.58 3.89
C HIS A 334 -34.77 38.49 2.97
N PRO A 335 -35.46 37.36 2.66
CA PRO A 335 -34.94 36.33 1.75
C PRO A 335 -34.61 36.82 0.33
N TYR A 336 -35.15 37.98 -0.10
CA TYR A 336 -34.78 38.61 -1.37
C TYR A 336 -33.27 38.95 -1.48
N TYR A 337 -32.60 39.19 -0.35
CA TYR A 337 -31.20 39.60 -0.30
C TYR A 337 -30.22 38.47 0.06
N ASP A 338 -30.71 37.23 0.22
CA ASP A 338 -29.87 36.07 0.51
C ASP A 338 -29.18 35.55 -0.78
N ASP A 339 -27.88 35.28 -0.72
CA ASP A 339 -27.09 34.66 -1.80
C ASP A 339 -26.82 33.16 -1.54
N ASN A 340 -27.37 32.58 -0.47
CA ASN A 340 -27.32 31.15 -0.19
C ASN A 340 -28.40 30.38 -0.96
N PHE A 341 -28.17 30.19 -2.27
CA PHE A 341 -29.12 29.57 -3.22
C PHE A 341 -29.45 28.09 -2.90
N THR A 342 -30.37 27.91 -1.96
CA THR A 342 -30.89 26.62 -1.48
C THR A 342 -32.29 26.32 -2.04
N GLU A 343 -32.73 25.07 -1.86
CA GLU A 343 -34.06 24.61 -2.29
C GLU A 343 -35.16 25.26 -1.43
N ASP A 344 -34.90 25.47 -0.14
CA ASP A 344 -35.80 26.18 0.78
C ASP A 344 -35.87 27.69 0.50
N LEU A 345 -34.77 28.31 0.03
CA LEU A 345 -34.79 29.70 -0.42
C LEU A 345 -35.66 29.88 -1.67
N LEU A 346 -35.65 28.91 -2.60
CA LEU A 346 -36.54 28.93 -3.76
C LEU A 346 -38.02 28.84 -3.32
N ASN A 347 -38.35 27.89 -2.44
CA ASN A 347 -39.72 27.73 -1.91
C ASN A 347 -40.26 29.03 -1.30
N GLN A 348 -39.46 29.73 -0.49
CA GLN A 348 -39.84 31.03 0.10
C GLN A 348 -40.13 32.11 -0.96
N HIS A 349 -39.39 32.13 -2.07
CA HIS A 349 -39.65 33.09 -3.15
C HIS A 349 -40.91 32.73 -3.94
N ASP A 350 -41.14 31.45 -4.23
CA ASP A 350 -42.35 31.00 -4.91
C ASP A 350 -43.61 31.24 -4.06
N GLU A 351 -43.53 31.05 -2.73
CA GLU A 351 -44.60 31.39 -1.79
C GLU A 351 -44.92 32.90 -1.78
N GLU A 352 -43.93 33.77 -1.65
CA GLU A 352 -44.15 35.23 -1.66
C GLU A 352 -44.66 35.70 -3.03
N VAL A 353 -44.17 35.13 -4.14
CA VAL A 353 -44.69 35.40 -5.49
C VAL A 353 -46.15 34.95 -5.64
N MET A 354 -46.53 33.78 -5.11
CA MET A 354 -47.92 33.29 -5.15
C MET A 354 -48.85 34.16 -4.30
N LYS A 355 -48.39 34.60 -3.13
CA LYS A 355 -49.07 35.57 -2.26
C LYS A 355 -49.24 36.94 -2.94
N MET A 356 -48.23 37.44 -3.65
CA MET A 356 -48.34 38.67 -4.45
C MET A 356 -49.27 38.52 -5.65
N LYS A 357 -49.25 37.38 -6.36
CA LYS A 357 -50.20 37.06 -7.43
C LYS A 357 -51.64 37.06 -6.93
N LEU A 358 -51.91 36.43 -5.78
CA LEU A 358 -53.23 36.39 -5.15
C LEU A 358 -53.71 37.77 -4.71
N LEU A 359 -52.83 38.57 -4.08
CA LEU A 359 -53.12 39.95 -3.70
C LEU A 359 -53.45 40.82 -4.92
N TYR A 360 -52.66 40.69 -5.99
CA TYR A 360 -52.87 41.42 -7.24
C TYR A 360 -54.22 41.09 -7.88
N GLU A 361 -54.54 39.80 -8.07
CA GLU A 361 -55.82 39.42 -8.70
C GLU A 361 -57.03 39.78 -7.83
N LYS A 362 -56.95 39.63 -6.50
CA LYS A 362 -58.02 40.06 -5.57
C LYS A 362 -58.29 41.57 -5.67
N ASN A 363 -57.23 42.37 -5.73
CA ASN A 363 -57.33 43.84 -5.70
C ASN A 363 -57.32 44.47 -7.10
N LYS A 364 -57.32 43.66 -8.17
CA LYS A 364 -57.09 44.07 -9.56
C LYS A 364 -57.97 45.21 -10.02
N ALA A 365 -59.25 45.18 -9.69
CA ALA A 365 -60.20 46.24 -10.03
C ALA A 365 -59.87 47.60 -9.38
N LEU A 366 -59.27 47.60 -8.17
CA LEU A 366 -58.78 48.80 -7.50
C LEU A 366 -57.55 49.35 -8.25
N TYR A 367 -56.54 48.51 -8.50
CA TYR A 367 -55.33 48.91 -9.23
C TYR A 367 -55.65 49.44 -10.64
N ASP A 368 -56.55 48.77 -11.36
CA ASP A 368 -57.08 49.22 -12.66
C ASP A 368 -57.77 50.59 -12.56
N GLY A 369 -58.59 50.80 -11.53
CA GLY A 369 -59.27 52.06 -11.27
C GLY A 369 -58.28 53.19 -10.95
N ILE A 370 -57.29 52.92 -10.11
CA ILE A 370 -56.22 53.84 -9.73
C ILE A 370 -55.41 54.26 -10.95
N ALA A 371 -54.99 53.31 -11.79
CA ALA A 371 -54.26 53.60 -13.03
C ALA A 371 -55.09 54.46 -14.00
N LYS A 372 -56.40 54.19 -14.13
CA LYS A 372 -57.33 55.01 -14.93
C LYS A 372 -57.50 56.40 -14.33
N TRP A 373 -57.57 56.54 -13.01
CA TRP A 373 -57.63 57.83 -12.33
C TRP A 373 -56.33 58.63 -12.50
N GLU A 374 -55.16 58.02 -12.30
CA GLU A 374 -53.86 58.69 -12.43
C GLU A 374 -53.60 59.13 -13.89
N ALA A 375 -53.99 58.32 -14.88
CA ALA A 375 -53.97 58.71 -16.28
C ALA A 375 -54.90 59.89 -16.57
N THR A 376 -56.12 59.88 -16.02
CA THR A 376 -57.09 60.99 -16.14
C THR A 376 -56.58 62.26 -15.44
N TRP A 377 -55.91 62.12 -14.29
CA TRP A 377 -55.26 63.22 -13.55
C TRP A 377 -54.11 63.83 -14.34
N LYS A 378 -53.25 63.00 -14.96
CA LYS A 378 -52.17 63.46 -15.84
C LYS A 378 -52.72 64.22 -17.06
N GLN A 379 -53.77 63.72 -17.70
CA GLN A 379 -54.46 64.41 -18.81
C GLN A 379 -55.08 65.75 -18.35
N PHE A 380 -55.71 65.78 -17.18
CA PHE A 380 -56.25 67.01 -16.58
C PHE A 380 -55.15 68.05 -16.32
N MET A 381 -54.03 67.64 -15.71
CA MET A 381 -52.89 68.52 -15.44
C MET A 381 -52.19 68.99 -16.72
N GLU A 382 -52.16 68.18 -17.78
CA GLU A 382 -51.65 68.61 -19.08
C GLU A 382 -52.58 69.65 -19.74
N LEU A 383 -53.90 69.51 -19.62
CA LEU A 383 -54.86 70.53 -20.07
C LEU A 383 -54.77 71.83 -19.26
N GLU A 384 -54.61 71.75 -17.94
CA GLU A 384 -54.37 72.94 -17.10
C GLU A 384 -53.06 73.64 -17.52
N LYS A 385 -51.96 72.90 -17.72
CA LYS A 385 -50.69 73.47 -18.24
C LYS A 385 -50.86 74.11 -19.62
N LYS A 386 -51.58 73.45 -20.54
CA LYS A 386 -51.95 74.01 -21.86
C LYS A 386 -52.81 75.27 -21.70
N SER A 387 -53.65 75.35 -20.67
CA SER A 387 -54.54 76.50 -20.41
C SER A 387 -53.82 77.75 -19.89
N THR A 388 -52.72 77.58 -19.13
CA THR A 388 -51.91 78.66 -18.54
C THR A 388 -50.92 79.29 -19.55
N ASN A 389 -50.60 78.61 -20.66
CA ASN A 389 -49.66 79.12 -21.67
C ASN A 389 -50.17 80.43 -22.33
N PRO A 390 -49.43 81.55 -22.32
CA PRO A 390 -49.91 82.82 -22.89
C PRO A 390 -50.14 82.75 -24.42
N ASN A 391 -49.30 81.99 -25.14
CA ASN A 391 -49.43 81.83 -26.60
C ASN A 391 -50.68 81.01 -27.03
N ARG A 392 -51.46 80.46 -26.09
CA ARG A 392 -52.67 79.68 -26.37
C ARG A 392 -53.74 80.47 -27.14
N LEU A 393 -53.80 81.80 -26.96
CA LEU A 393 -54.83 82.66 -27.58
C LEU A 393 -54.67 82.87 -29.10
N VAL A 394 -53.52 82.48 -29.68
CA VAL A 394 -53.19 82.77 -31.09
C VAL A 394 -53.96 81.85 -32.08
N ASN A 395 -54.58 80.77 -31.60
CA ASN A 395 -55.25 79.76 -32.44
C ASN A 395 -56.70 80.13 -32.81
N ARG A 396 -56.88 80.78 -33.96
CA ARG A 396 -58.17 81.20 -34.54
C ARG A 396 -58.95 80.02 -35.18
N GLY A 397 -59.46 79.09 -34.36
CA GLY A 397 -60.13 77.88 -34.86
C GLY A 397 -61.12 77.16 -33.93
N GLY A 398 -61.57 77.80 -32.84
CA GLY A 398 -62.51 77.20 -31.88
C GLY A 398 -61.91 76.09 -30.99
N THR A 399 -60.61 75.82 -31.10
CA THR A 399 -59.85 74.83 -30.29
C THR A 399 -60.03 75.08 -28.79
N LEU A 400 -59.95 76.34 -28.34
CA LEU A 400 -60.20 76.76 -26.96
C LEU A 400 -61.53 76.24 -26.38
N LEU A 401 -62.59 76.20 -27.18
CA LEU A 401 -63.91 75.73 -26.76
C LEU A 401 -64.02 74.20 -26.81
N LYS A 402 -63.20 73.52 -27.61
CA LYS A 402 -63.04 72.05 -27.55
C LYS A 402 -62.28 71.69 -26.28
N GLU A 403 -61.13 72.32 -26.03
CA GLU A 403 -60.30 72.16 -24.83
C GLU A 403 -61.10 72.40 -23.54
N GLU A 404 -61.90 73.46 -23.44
CA GLU A 404 -62.66 73.75 -22.22
C GLU A 404 -63.81 72.76 -22.01
N ARG A 405 -64.47 72.30 -23.08
CA ARG A 405 -65.45 71.19 -23.01
C ARG A 405 -64.78 69.88 -22.62
N GLU A 406 -63.55 69.65 -23.06
CA GLU A 406 -62.76 68.45 -22.77
C GLU A 406 -62.27 68.46 -21.32
N ARG A 407 -61.71 69.58 -20.84
CA ARG A 407 -61.41 69.80 -19.41
C ARG A 407 -62.66 69.62 -18.55
N SER A 408 -63.81 70.16 -18.97
CA SER A 408 -65.09 69.97 -18.26
C SER A 408 -65.58 68.52 -18.24
N LYS A 409 -65.28 67.72 -19.27
CA LYS A 409 -65.57 66.27 -19.29
C LYS A 409 -64.60 65.49 -18.41
N ILE A 410 -63.30 65.75 -18.56
CA ILE A 410 -62.22 65.09 -17.82
C ILE A 410 -62.37 65.39 -16.33
N HIS A 411 -62.65 66.64 -15.91
CA HIS A 411 -62.93 66.97 -14.51
C HIS A 411 -64.15 66.19 -13.97
N LYS A 412 -65.25 66.08 -14.74
CA LYS A 412 -66.43 65.30 -14.30
C LYS A 412 -66.13 63.81 -14.20
N LEU A 413 -65.37 63.26 -15.16
CA LEU A 413 -64.91 61.88 -15.14
C LEU A 413 -63.97 61.62 -13.95
N LEU A 414 -63.03 62.53 -13.69
CA LEU A 414 -62.05 62.48 -12.62
C LEU A 414 -62.68 62.58 -11.22
N THR A 415 -63.67 63.46 -11.04
CA THR A 415 -64.49 63.52 -9.82
C THR A 415 -65.23 62.20 -9.62
N LYS A 416 -65.93 61.69 -10.65
CA LYS A 416 -66.65 60.42 -10.56
C LYS A 416 -65.72 59.24 -10.26
N LEU A 417 -64.59 59.12 -10.98
CA LEU A 417 -63.58 58.08 -10.73
C LEU A 417 -63.01 58.19 -9.32
N GLY A 418 -62.83 59.40 -8.79
CA GLY A 418 -62.42 59.62 -7.39
C GLY A 418 -63.48 59.18 -6.38
N GLU A 419 -64.76 59.43 -6.63
CA GLU A 419 -65.88 58.96 -5.78
C GLU A 419 -66.07 57.44 -5.85
N ASP A 420 -65.95 56.85 -7.04
CA ASP A 420 -66.03 55.41 -7.26
C ASP A 420 -64.83 54.68 -6.63
N LEU A 421 -63.61 55.21 -6.79
CA LEU A 421 -62.42 54.69 -6.10
C LEU A 421 -62.51 54.86 -4.59
N LYS A 422 -62.95 56.03 -4.10
CA LYS A 422 -63.08 56.28 -2.66
C LYS A 422 -63.97 55.22 -2.01
N ARG A 423 -65.17 54.97 -2.56
CA ARG A 423 -66.08 53.93 -2.05
C ARG A 423 -65.50 52.53 -2.12
N SER A 424 -64.80 52.21 -3.22
CA SER A 424 -64.20 50.89 -3.42
C SER A 424 -63.04 50.62 -2.44
N ILE A 425 -62.23 51.66 -2.16
CA ILE A 425 -61.13 51.60 -1.21
C ILE A 425 -61.64 51.61 0.24
N GLU A 426 -62.64 52.42 0.58
CA GLU A 426 -63.23 52.44 1.94
C GLU A 426 -63.91 51.09 2.28
N SER A 427 -64.48 50.37 1.30
CA SER A 427 -64.93 48.99 1.50
C SER A 427 -63.75 48.05 1.74
N TRP A 428 -62.71 48.11 0.91
CA TRP A 428 -61.52 47.27 1.03
C TRP A 428 -60.77 47.48 2.37
N GLU A 429 -60.58 48.73 2.81
CA GLU A 429 -59.92 49.05 4.08
C GLU A 429 -60.72 48.48 5.26
N LYS A 430 -62.06 48.49 5.17
CA LYS A 430 -62.95 47.88 6.15
C LYS A 430 -62.95 46.34 6.11
N GLU A 431 -62.82 45.74 4.92
CA GLU A 431 -62.76 44.29 4.71
C GLU A 431 -61.41 43.68 5.07
N GLN A 432 -60.31 44.44 5.01
CA GLN A 432 -58.95 43.98 5.32
C GLN A 432 -58.39 44.51 6.64
N GLY A 433 -59.05 45.50 7.27
CA GLY A 433 -58.66 46.06 8.56
C GLY A 433 -57.41 46.94 8.52
N CYS A 434 -56.95 47.34 7.32
CA CYS A 434 -55.73 48.11 7.12
C CYS A 434 -55.89 49.13 5.98
N ASN A 435 -55.05 50.18 5.99
CA ASN A 435 -55.12 51.26 5.00
C ASN A 435 -54.62 50.80 3.62
N PHE A 436 -55.24 51.29 2.53
CA PHE A 436 -54.79 50.99 1.18
C PHE A 436 -53.59 51.87 0.81
N LEU A 437 -52.39 51.35 1.06
CA LEU A 437 -51.11 52.03 0.81
C LEU A 437 -50.65 51.87 -0.64
N ILE A 438 -50.19 52.98 -1.22
CA ILE A 438 -49.52 53.08 -2.51
C ILE A 438 -48.17 53.76 -2.27
N LYS A 439 -47.08 53.06 -2.56
CA LYS A 439 -45.69 53.52 -2.36
C LYS A 439 -45.41 54.04 -0.94
N GLY A 440 -46.16 53.55 0.05
CA GLY A 440 -46.08 53.94 1.47
C GLY A 440 -47.08 55.02 1.92
N GLN A 441 -47.87 55.62 1.03
CA GLN A 441 -48.91 56.60 1.37
C GLN A 441 -50.31 56.05 1.10
N ARG A 442 -51.27 56.29 2.00
CA ARG A 442 -52.67 55.93 1.77
C ARG A 442 -53.24 56.66 0.55
N PHE A 443 -53.84 55.93 -0.39
CA PHE A 443 -54.21 56.52 -1.68
C PHE A 443 -55.24 57.67 -1.58
N LEU A 444 -56.18 57.59 -0.64
CA LEU A 444 -57.18 58.65 -0.45
C LEU A 444 -56.52 59.98 -0.02
N ASP A 445 -55.49 59.89 0.81
CA ASP A 445 -54.73 61.02 1.32
C ASP A 445 -53.80 61.58 0.22
N TYR A 446 -53.19 60.70 -0.60
CA TYR A 446 -52.48 61.09 -1.82
C TYR A 446 -53.40 61.83 -2.82
N MET A 447 -54.60 61.30 -3.08
CA MET A 447 -55.59 61.91 -3.97
C MET A 447 -56.03 63.29 -3.45
N ALA A 448 -56.28 63.43 -2.14
CA ALA A 448 -56.60 64.71 -1.53
C ALA A 448 -55.44 65.72 -1.67
N ASN A 449 -54.21 65.30 -1.39
CA ASN A 449 -52.99 66.11 -1.51
C ASN A 449 -52.74 66.56 -2.97
N GLN A 450 -52.99 65.70 -3.97
CA GLN A 450 -52.95 66.09 -5.38
C GLN A 450 -53.95 67.21 -5.72
N TRP A 451 -55.19 67.11 -5.26
CA TRP A 451 -56.19 68.17 -5.42
C TRP A 451 -55.82 69.46 -4.69
N GLU A 452 -55.25 69.35 -3.48
CA GLU A 452 -54.81 70.48 -2.67
C GLU A 452 -53.60 71.20 -3.28
N GLN A 453 -52.58 70.48 -3.75
CA GLN A 453 -51.44 71.06 -4.48
C GLN A 453 -51.89 71.77 -5.77
N HIS A 454 -52.82 71.19 -6.53
CA HIS A 454 -53.40 71.87 -7.70
C HIS A 454 -54.17 73.14 -7.29
N LYS A 455 -54.97 73.10 -6.21
CA LYS A 455 -55.67 74.28 -5.68
C LYS A 455 -54.68 75.37 -5.24
N LEU A 456 -53.68 75.03 -4.44
CA LEU A 456 -52.66 75.94 -3.93
C LEU A 456 -51.84 76.57 -5.05
N LYS A 457 -51.42 75.78 -6.05
CA LYS A 457 -50.74 76.30 -7.25
C LYS A 457 -51.63 77.26 -8.04
N LYS A 458 -52.90 76.92 -8.21
CA LYS A 458 -53.90 77.78 -8.90
C LYS A 458 -54.22 79.04 -8.09
N GLU A 459 -54.01 79.03 -6.78
CA GLU A 459 -54.11 80.19 -5.88
C GLU A 459 -52.86 81.07 -5.95
N GLN A 460 -51.65 80.50 -5.94
CA GLN A 460 -50.40 81.21 -6.23
C GLN A 460 -50.43 81.85 -7.62
N GLU A 461 -50.89 81.13 -8.66
CA GLU A 461 -51.11 81.66 -10.01
C GLU A 461 -52.22 82.74 -10.11
N ARG A 462 -52.99 82.98 -9.03
CA ARG A 462 -53.93 84.12 -8.89
C ARG A 462 -53.40 85.22 -7.98
N LEU A 463 -52.39 84.94 -7.14
CA LEU A 463 -51.71 85.92 -6.30
C LEU A 463 -50.65 86.67 -7.10
N THR A 464 -49.81 85.99 -7.90
CA THR A 464 -48.86 86.65 -8.80
C THR A 464 -49.59 87.55 -9.81
N LYS A 465 -50.66 87.04 -10.43
CA LYS A 465 -51.56 87.81 -11.31
C LYS A 465 -52.37 88.92 -10.60
N LYS A 466 -52.26 89.05 -9.27
CA LYS A 466 -52.81 90.16 -8.47
C LYS A 466 -51.73 91.15 -8.03
N GLU A 467 -50.50 90.70 -7.80
CA GLU A 467 -49.35 91.58 -7.57
C GLU A 467 -49.03 92.35 -8.85
N ASP A 468 -49.05 91.69 -10.01
CA ASP A 468 -49.04 92.32 -11.34
C ASP A 468 -50.19 93.32 -11.54
N SER A 469 -51.30 93.18 -10.80
CA SER A 469 -52.47 94.06 -10.84
C SER A 469 -52.55 95.06 -9.66
N ALA A 470 -51.52 95.13 -8.80
CA ALA A 470 -51.48 96.06 -7.67
C ALA A 470 -51.04 97.47 -8.10
N VAL A 471 -50.35 97.59 -9.24
CA VAL A 471 -49.91 98.85 -9.84
C VAL A 471 -50.93 99.32 -10.88
N LEU A 472 -52.06 99.88 -10.43
CA LEU A 472 -52.89 100.92 -11.08
C LEU A 472 -54.24 101.07 -10.33
N LYS A 473 -54.56 102.26 -9.83
CA LYS A 473 -55.78 102.51 -9.02
C LYS A 473 -56.84 103.34 -9.76
N THR A 474 -58.02 102.73 -9.95
CA THR A 474 -59.38 103.37 -9.93
C THR A 474 -59.70 104.41 -11.05
N PRO A 475 -60.96 104.90 -11.20
CA PRO A 475 -62.22 104.56 -10.51
C PRO A 475 -63.45 104.18 -11.40
N MET A 476 -64.47 103.60 -10.74
CA MET A 476 -65.95 103.64 -10.94
C MET A 476 -66.52 104.19 -12.29
N LYS A 477 -67.56 103.56 -12.88
CA LYS A 477 -68.99 103.74 -12.49
C LYS A 477 -69.96 102.70 -13.13
N ARG A 478 -71.16 102.61 -12.53
CA ARG A 478 -72.44 101.89 -12.83
C ARG A 478 -72.83 101.80 -14.34
N HIS A 479 -73.76 100.96 -14.83
CA HIS A 479 -75.11 100.60 -14.31
C HIS A 479 -75.71 99.26 -14.84
N ALA A 480 -77.00 99.00 -14.55
CA ALA A 480 -77.84 97.83 -14.85
C ALA A 480 -78.05 97.53 -16.37
N GLY A 481 -78.60 96.38 -16.80
CA GLY A 481 -79.06 95.17 -16.08
C GLY A 481 -80.15 94.39 -16.87
N SER A 482 -80.88 93.49 -16.20
CA SER A 482 -82.15 92.85 -16.63
C SER A 482 -82.14 91.71 -17.71
N THR A 483 -82.20 90.46 -17.22
CA THR A 483 -83.36 89.54 -17.44
C THR A 483 -83.46 88.58 -18.67
N THR A 484 -83.83 87.32 -18.33
CA THR A 484 -84.47 86.22 -19.11
C THR A 484 -83.73 85.34 -20.15
N GLN A 485 -83.78 84.03 -19.84
CA GLN A 485 -84.16 82.87 -20.68
C GLN A 485 -83.25 82.29 -21.78
N THR A 486 -82.79 81.06 -21.48
CA THR A 486 -82.76 79.84 -22.32
C THR A 486 -83.73 79.81 -23.52
N PRO A 487 -83.43 79.12 -24.67
CA PRO A 487 -83.14 77.67 -24.59
C PRO A 487 -82.31 76.95 -25.71
N LEU A 488 -81.80 75.76 -25.34
CA LEU A 488 -81.75 74.49 -26.10
C LEU A 488 -80.85 74.27 -27.36
N LYS A 489 -80.58 72.96 -27.56
CA LYS A 489 -80.48 72.18 -28.82
C LYS A 489 -79.13 71.96 -29.57
N THR A 490 -78.56 70.78 -29.29
CA THR A 490 -78.27 69.65 -30.26
C THR A 490 -77.03 69.59 -31.19
N ARG A 491 -76.66 68.31 -31.49
CA ARG A 491 -75.98 67.77 -32.70
C ARG A 491 -74.48 68.10 -32.91
N LYS A 492 -73.70 67.36 -33.73
CA LYS A 492 -73.57 65.88 -33.98
C LYS A 492 -72.32 65.63 -34.87
N LEU A 493 -71.75 64.42 -34.81
CA LEU A 493 -71.02 63.66 -35.88
C LEU A 493 -69.72 64.17 -36.58
N HIS A 494 -68.77 63.21 -36.70
CA HIS A 494 -67.96 62.81 -37.88
C HIS A 494 -66.77 63.65 -38.45
N GLY A 495 -65.88 62.91 -39.17
CA GLY A 495 -64.73 63.34 -39.99
C GLY A 495 -63.37 63.18 -39.27
N VAL A 496 -62.44 62.22 -39.49
CA VAL A 496 -61.94 61.29 -40.56
C VAL A 496 -60.68 61.75 -41.32
N SER A 497 -59.78 60.77 -41.55
CA SER A 497 -58.84 60.58 -42.68
C SER A 497 -57.37 61.12 -42.70
N ASN A 498 -56.45 60.15 -42.85
CA ASN A 498 -55.21 60.15 -43.70
C ASN A 498 -53.96 60.95 -43.18
N LEU A 499 -52.69 60.75 -43.62
CA LEU A 499 -52.10 59.90 -44.69
C LEU A 499 -50.60 59.51 -44.44
N THR A 500 -50.17 58.36 -45.01
CA THR A 500 -48.85 57.80 -45.46
C THR A 500 -47.50 58.56 -45.39
N VAL A 501 -46.36 57.84 -45.26
CA VAL A 501 -45.07 57.99 -46.04
C VAL A 501 -44.11 56.76 -45.87
N LEU A 502 -43.04 56.62 -46.69
CA LEU A 502 -42.30 55.39 -47.08
C LEU A 502 -40.74 55.42 -46.93
N ARG A 503 -40.09 54.23 -47.09
CA ARG A 503 -38.66 53.87 -47.50
C ARG A 503 -37.73 53.29 -46.41
N ALA A 504 -36.57 52.61 -46.66
CA ALA A 504 -36.02 51.61 -47.65
C ALA A 504 -34.51 51.34 -47.29
N ALA A 505 -33.67 50.41 -47.81
CA ALA A 505 -33.73 49.03 -48.37
C ALA A 505 -32.29 48.51 -48.72
N SER A 506 -32.11 47.21 -49.09
CA SER A 506 -30.97 46.60 -49.86
C SER A 506 -29.58 46.37 -49.15
N CYS A 507 -28.63 45.47 -49.55
CA CYS A 507 -28.52 44.35 -50.55
C CYS A 507 -27.30 43.36 -50.34
N ILE A 508 -27.09 42.38 -51.27
CA ILE A 508 -26.12 41.22 -51.35
C ILE A 508 -24.66 41.57 -51.84
N SER A 509 -23.58 40.73 -51.83
CA SER A 509 -23.27 39.40 -52.48
C SER A 509 -21.92 38.75 -51.93
N LEU A 510 -21.68 37.42 -51.79
CA LEU A 510 -21.26 36.27 -52.70
C LEU A 510 -19.73 36.01 -53.01
N THR A 511 -19.30 34.72 -53.01
CA THR A 511 -18.14 34.03 -53.72
C THR A 511 -16.64 34.35 -53.41
N SER A 512 -15.58 33.52 -53.67
CA SER A 512 -15.35 32.03 -53.75
C SER A 512 -13.86 31.58 -54.00
N THR A 513 -13.50 30.30 -53.74
CA THR A 513 -12.40 29.42 -54.34
C THR A 513 -10.86 29.72 -54.21
N GLY A 514 -9.99 28.69 -54.02
CA GLY A 514 -8.53 28.74 -54.32
C GLY A 514 -7.58 27.68 -53.67
N THR A 515 -6.84 26.88 -54.45
CA THR A 515 -6.14 25.59 -54.13
C THR A 515 -4.59 25.58 -53.91
N ALA A 516 -4.07 24.56 -53.17
CA ALA A 516 -2.86 23.69 -53.43
C ALA A 516 -1.41 23.91 -52.86
N ALA A 517 -0.75 22.75 -52.54
CA ALA A 517 0.68 22.32 -52.75
C ALA A 517 1.85 22.41 -51.69
N VAL A 518 2.19 21.24 -51.09
CA VAL A 518 3.52 20.53 -50.91
C VAL A 518 4.89 21.24 -50.66
N ALA A 519 5.66 20.86 -49.59
CA ALA A 519 7.14 20.57 -49.60
C ALA A 519 7.77 20.09 -48.23
N ARG A 520 9.02 19.58 -48.25
CA ARG A 520 9.74 18.70 -47.26
C ARG A 520 10.67 19.37 -46.19
N THR A 521 10.93 18.61 -45.10
CA THR A 521 12.09 18.45 -44.12
C THR A 521 13.49 19.04 -44.45
N PRO A 522 14.47 19.27 -43.49
CA PRO A 522 14.86 18.34 -42.37
C PRO A 522 15.59 18.83 -41.05
N ILE A 523 15.55 17.99 -39.99
CA ILE A 523 16.62 17.46 -39.04
C ILE A 523 17.85 18.36 -38.67
N PRO A 524 18.25 18.59 -37.38
CA PRO A 524 18.99 17.58 -36.56
C PRO A 524 19.04 17.63 -34.98
N VAL A 525 19.13 16.43 -34.32
CA VAL A 525 20.06 16.03 -33.20
C VAL A 525 19.95 16.75 -31.80
N CYS A 526 20.18 16.17 -30.59
CA CYS A 526 20.79 14.93 -30.05
C CYS A 526 20.21 14.53 -28.66
N LYS A 527 20.36 13.25 -28.21
CA LYS A 527 21.01 12.87 -26.90
C LYS A 527 20.90 11.37 -26.48
N THR A 528 22.04 10.68 -26.50
CA THR A 528 22.58 9.70 -25.50
C THR A 528 21.83 8.42 -25.06
N PRO A 529 22.53 7.36 -24.55
CA PRO A 529 22.05 5.96 -24.60
C PRO A 529 21.84 5.27 -23.23
N SER A 530 21.36 4.03 -23.26
CA SER A 530 21.38 3.05 -22.15
C SER A 530 21.93 1.67 -22.60
N LYS A 531 22.24 0.78 -21.66
CA LYS A 531 23.06 -0.44 -21.86
C LYS A 531 22.23 -1.71 -22.09
N SER A 532 22.83 -2.70 -22.77
CA SER A 532 22.49 -4.12 -22.63
C SER A 532 23.68 -5.02 -22.99
N THR A 533 24.02 -5.99 -22.14
CA THR A 533 25.16 -6.91 -22.30
C THR A 533 24.69 -8.35 -22.57
N PRO A 534 25.34 -9.10 -23.47
CA PRO A 534 25.29 -10.57 -23.49
C PRO A 534 26.75 -11.14 -23.40
N PRO A 535 27.06 -12.45 -23.58
CA PRO A 535 27.67 -13.21 -22.48
C PRO A 535 29.12 -13.72 -22.77
N ASP A 536 29.54 -14.70 -21.98
CA ASP A 536 30.92 -15.03 -21.58
C ASP A 536 31.67 -16.08 -22.44
N SER A 537 32.93 -16.31 -22.07
CA SER A 537 33.82 -17.46 -22.30
C SER A 537 34.71 -17.48 -23.56
N LEU A 538 36.03 -17.45 -23.33
CA LEU A 538 36.96 -18.57 -23.58
C LEU A 538 38.39 -18.26 -23.10
N GLN A 539 39.10 -19.26 -22.54
CA GLN A 539 40.50 -19.17 -22.09
C GLN A 539 41.50 -19.65 -23.16
N PRO A 540 42.79 -19.25 -23.03
CA PRO A 540 43.90 -20.10 -23.47
C PRO A 540 45.10 -20.18 -22.49
N ALA A 541 46.09 -21.02 -22.87
CA ALA A 541 47.51 -21.01 -22.46
C ALA A 541 47.99 -21.80 -21.20
N ARG A 542 48.02 -23.14 -21.35
CA ARG A 542 49.25 -23.96 -21.36
C ARG A 542 50.51 -23.46 -20.60
N LEU A 543 50.97 -24.25 -19.63
CA LEU A 543 52.39 -24.37 -19.23
C LEU A 543 52.81 -25.86 -19.17
N GLN A 544 54.11 -26.13 -19.09
CA GLN A 544 54.73 -27.45 -19.23
C GLN A 544 56.01 -27.54 -18.37
N GLU A 545 56.61 -28.74 -18.25
CA GLU A 545 57.77 -29.09 -17.41
C GLU A 545 57.43 -29.26 -15.90
N GLY A 546 58.09 -30.14 -15.13
CA GLY A 546 59.12 -31.14 -15.48
C GLY A 546 59.10 -32.32 -14.50
N LYS A 547 59.77 -33.43 -14.85
CA LYS A 547 59.95 -34.61 -13.96
C LYS A 547 61.42 -34.76 -13.60
N GLU A 548 61.69 -35.16 -12.37
CA GLU A 548 62.93 -35.84 -12.02
C GLU A 548 62.64 -37.09 -11.16
N ASN A 549 63.56 -38.04 -11.16
CA ASN A 549 63.30 -39.43 -10.77
C ASN A 549 64.55 -40.02 -10.11
N GLN A 550 64.43 -40.65 -8.94
CA GLN A 550 65.56 -41.34 -8.32
C GLN A 550 65.11 -42.53 -7.46
N GLN A 551 65.63 -43.71 -7.78
CA GLN A 551 65.64 -44.91 -6.93
C GLN A 551 67.06 -45.15 -6.41
N PRO A 552 67.20 -45.78 -5.24
CA PRO A 552 68.32 -46.71 -5.03
C PRO A 552 67.91 -48.19 -4.93
N SER A 553 68.72 -49.00 -5.61
CA SER A 553 69.04 -50.42 -5.40
C SER A 553 68.50 -51.18 -4.18
N LYS A 554 68.08 -52.43 -4.42
CA LYS A 554 68.02 -53.50 -3.40
C LYS A 554 69.42 -54.08 -3.13
N SER A 555 69.66 -54.55 -1.91
CA SER A 555 70.76 -55.48 -1.55
C SER A 555 70.18 -56.77 -0.96
N ASN A 556 70.98 -57.85 -0.92
CA ASN A 556 70.53 -59.16 -0.41
C ASN A 556 70.56 -59.19 1.13
N ASN A 557 69.47 -59.68 1.74
CA ASN A 557 69.47 -60.05 3.15
C ASN A 557 70.23 -61.37 3.36
N GLN A 558 71.13 -61.38 4.33
CA GLN A 558 71.50 -62.58 5.08
C GLN A 558 70.62 -62.58 6.34
N PHE A 559 69.72 -63.56 6.49
CA PHE A 559 68.67 -63.51 7.51
C PHE A 559 69.24 -63.84 8.90
N SER A 560 69.29 -62.87 9.80
CA SER A 560 69.68 -63.11 11.21
C SER A 560 68.47 -63.56 12.04
N TYR A 561 68.72 -64.20 13.20
CA TYR A 561 67.66 -64.45 14.19
C TYR A 561 67.02 -63.13 14.66
N LEU A 562 67.85 -62.10 14.82
CA LEU A 562 67.45 -60.72 15.07
C LEU A 562 66.59 -60.08 13.96
N ASP A 563 66.45 -60.71 12.79
CA ASP A 563 65.52 -60.25 11.74
C ASP A 563 64.19 -61.02 11.77
N PHE A 564 64.20 -62.27 12.26
CA PHE A 564 63.00 -63.05 12.53
C PHE A 564 62.17 -62.42 13.67
N THR A 565 62.81 -62.07 14.79
CA THR A 565 62.14 -61.40 15.92
C THR A 565 61.70 -59.96 15.56
N LYS A 566 62.42 -59.28 14.65
CA LYS A 566 61.96 -58.01 14.06
C LYS A 566 60.75 -58.16 13.13
N ASP A 567 60.64 -59.22 12.33
CA ASP A 567 59.50 -59.35 11.40
C ASP A 567 58.19 -59.76 12.10
N LEU A 568 58.27 -60.48 13.22
CA LEU A 568 57.12 -60.67 14.11
C LEU A 568 56.65 -59.34 14.71
N SER A 569 57.57 -58.50 15.20
CA SER A 569 57.24 -57.20 15.81
C SER A 569 56.89 -56.09 14.81
N LYS A 570 57.38 -56.14 13.56
CA LYS A 570 56.93 -55.24 12.46
C LYS A 570 55.49 -55.52 12.03
N LYS A 571 55.05 -56.78 12.02
CA LYS A 571 53.66 -57.15 11.69
C LYS A 571 52.64 -56.64 12.72
N THR A 572 53.07 -56.38 13.96
CA THR A 572 52.24 -55.72 14.97
C THR A 572 52.21 -54.19 14.85
N SER A 573 53.16 -53.55 14.15
CA SER A 573 53.29 -52.08 14.10
C SER A 573 52.90 -51.41 12.77
N ASN A 574 52.88 -52.11 11.64
CA ASN A 574 52.64 -51.51 10.31
C ASN A 574 51.15 -51.28 9.93
N THR A 575 50.36 -50.60 10.78
CA THR A 575 49.07 -49.96 10.39
C THR A 575 48.77 -48.70 11.22
N SER A 576 49.72 -47.77 11.32
CA SER A 576 49.48 -46.45 11.96
C SER A 576 50.25 -45.34 11.23
N GLY A 577 49.62 -44.73 10.22
CA GLY A 577 50.27 -43.69 9.42
C GLY A 577 49.39 -43.13 8.30
N ILE A 578 48.53 -42.17 8.65
CA ILE A 578 48.10 -40.97 7.90
C ILE A 578 46.93 -40.34 8.68
N PHE A 579 47.17 -39.16 9.25
CA PHE A 579 46.30 -37.97 9.19
C PHE A 579 46.85 -36.89 10.13
N ASN A 580 47.83 -36.12 9.65
CA ASN A 580 48.03 -34.76 10.14
C ASN A 580 47.12 -33.85 9.32
N SER A 581 46.28 -33.05 9.99
CA SER A 581 45.57 -31.93 9.38
C SER A 581 45.72 -30.70 10.29
N THR A 582 45.99 -29.55 9.70
CA THR A 582 46.35 -28.32 10.42
C THR A 582 45.16 -27.65 11.08
N VAL A 583 45.36 -27.16 12.30
CA VAL A 583 44.55 -26.09 12.89
C VAL A 583 45.51 -24.96 13.29
N ASN A 584 45.25 -23.74 12.80
CA ASN A 584 45.93 -22.54 13.28
C ASN A 584 45.26 -22.06 14.56
N GLU A 585 46.02 -21.86 15.63
CA GLU A 585 45.55 -21.05 16.77
C GLU A 585 45.63 -19.56 16.41
N ASN A 586 44.48 -18.95 16.13
CA ASN A 586 44.36 -17.50 16.30
C ASN A 586 44.21 -17.20 17.79
N ARG A 587 45.12 -16.39 18.34
CA ARG A 587 44.92 -15.77 19.66
C ARG A 587 43.77 -14.78 19.59
N TYR A 588 42.85 -14.86 20.55
CA TYR A 588 42.40 -13.72 21.37
C TYR A 588 41.89 -14.22 22.73
#